data_AF-A0A1Q5AY20-F1
#
_entry.id   AF-A0A1Q5AY20-F1
#
_cell.length_a   1.000
_cell.length_b   1.000
_cell.length_c   1.000
_cell.angle_alpha   90.00
_cell.angle_beta   90.00
_cell.angle_gamma   90.00
#
_symmetry.space_group_name_H-M   'P 1'
#
loop_
_entity.id
_entity.type
_entity.pdbx_description
1 polymer ?
#
loop_
_entity_poly.entity_id
_entity_poly.type
_entity_poly.pdbx_seq_one_letter_code
_entity_poly.pdbx_strand_id
1 'polypeptide(L)'
;MLVLEIHWPYAPCVSQPGSRLVAARLLVVGQLSMVALYLAGVVVPYLLKFTLEGIDHCSSTTGCQAPGDVFSGPMLVLLVPAMIITILGPMAAVLLLLMSFTSLARRRREMSAVLRRSLFGAAGLTLAFLVFTLLPPGRLLLGWVLD
;
A
#
# COMPACT_ATOMS: atom_id res chain seq x y z
N MET A 1 -19.04 -52.40 22.42
CA MET A 1 -18.23 -51.18 22.20
C MET A 1 -18.50 -50.72 20.78
N LEU A 2 -19.32 -49.68 20.60
CA LEU A 2 -19.62 -49.08 19.30
C LEU A 2 -18.57 -47.98 19.05
N VAL A 3 -17.72 -48.19 18.05
CA VAL A 3 -16.74 -47.19 17.61
C VAL A 3 -17.48 -46.22 16.70
N LEU A 4 -17.65 -44.98 17.18
CA LEU A 4 -18.25 -43.89 16.43
C LEU A 4 -17.17 -43.28 15.53
N GLU A 5 -17.14 -43.63 14.25
CA GLU A 5 -16.27 -42.99 13.26
C GLU A 5 -16.78 -41.57 12.96
N ILE A 6 -16.13 -40.57 13.54
CA ILE A 6 -16.38 -39.16 13.25
C ILE A 6 -15.74 -38.84 11.90
N HIS A 7 -16.55 -38.86 10.84
CA HIS A 7 -16.18 -38.38 9.50
C HIS A 7 -16.01 -36.86 9.54
N TRP A 8 -14.77 -36.39 9.66
CA TRP A 8 -14.45 -34.97 9.48
C TRP A 8 -14.50 -34.61 7.99
N PRO A 9 -15.35 -33.67 7.54
CA PRO A 9 -15.33 -33.19 6.17
C PRO A 9 -14.19 -32.19 6.02
N TYR A 10 -12.93 -32.64 6.08
CA TYR A 10 -11.82 -31.88 5.52
C TYR A 10 -11.87 -32.02 4.01
N ALA A 11 -12.81 -31.34 3.35
CA ALA A 11 -12.67 -31.05 1.95
C ALA A 11 -11.48 -30.09 1.83
N PRO A 12 -10.32 -30.49 1.28
CA PRO A 12 -9.33 -29.51 0.92
C PRO A 12 -10.02 -28.57 -0.08
N CYS A 13 -10.08 -27.27 0.23
CA CYS A 13 -10.47 -26.28 -0.75
C CYS A 13 -9.43 -26.32 -1.88
N VAL A 14 -9.65 -27.18 -2.88
CA VAL A 14 -8.89 -27.24 -4.13
C VAL A 14 -9.24 -25.98 -4.90
N SER A 15 -8.61 -24.87 -4.52
CA SER A 15 -8.63 -23.65 -5.33
C SER A 15 -8.04 -24.02 -6.69
N GLN A 16 -8.78 -23.81 -7.78
CA GLN A 16 -8.29 -24.11 -9.13
C GLN A 16 -6.94 -23.40 -9.39
N PRO A 17 -5.99 -24.02 -10.11
CA PRO A 17 -4.67 -23.43 -10.35
C PRO A 17 -4.73 -22.03 -10.99
N GLY A 18 -5.77 -21.75 -11.78
CA GLY A 18 -6.02 -20.42 -12.36
C GLY A 18 -6.30 -19.32 -11.33
N SER A 19 -7.14 -19.57 -10.33
CA SER A 19 -7.52 -18.55 -9.33
C SER A 19 -6.33 -18.15 -8.43
N ARG A 20 -5.38 -19.07 -8.25
CA ARG A 20 -4.16 -18.86 -7.44
C ARG A 20 -3.19 -17.89 -8.09
N LEU A 21 -3.04 -17.96 -9.42
CA LEU A 21 -2.20 -17.04 -10.19
C LEU A 21 -2.83 -15.64 -10.26
N VAL A 22 -4.16 -15.57 -10.33
CA VAL A 22 -4.90 -14.31 -10.29
C VAL A 22 -4.69 -13.62 -8.94
N ALA A 23 -4.78 -14.34 -7.82
CA ALA A 23 -4.54 -13.76 -6.50
C ALA A 23 -3.13 -13.15 -6.35
N ALA A 24 -2.08 -13.83 -6.83
CA ALA A 24 -0.71 -13.30 -6.79
C ALA A 24 -0.54 -12.04 -7.65
N ARG A 25 -1.20 -11.98 -8.82
CA ARG A 25 -1.20 -10.77 -9.67
C ARG A 25 -1.96 -9.63 -9.00
N LEU A 26 -3.09 -9.90 -8.36
CA LEU A 26 -3.85 -8.90 -7.61
C LEU A 26 -3.05 -8.32 -6.44
N LEU A 27 -2.26 -9.15 -5.74
CA LEU A 27 -1.35 -8.66 -4.69
C LEU A 27 -0.30 -7.70 -5.25
N VAL A 28 0.33 -8.05 -6.38
CA VAL A 28 1.30 -7.17 -7.05
C VAL A 28 0.65 -5.85 -7.47
N VAL A 29 -0.50 -5.92 -8.13
CA VAL A 29 -1.23 -4.72 -8.60
C VAL A 29 -1.64 -3.86 -7.41
N GLY A 30 -2.17 -4.45 -6.33
CA GLY A 30 -2.59 -3.73 -5.13
C GLY A 30 -1.44 -3.03 -4.40
N GLN A 31 -0.28 -3.70 -4.30
CA GLN A 31 0.94 -3.10 -3.75
C GLN A 31 1.40 -1.90 -4.58
N LEU A 32 1.50 -2.08 -5.90
CA LEU A 32 1.97 -1.03 -6.80
C LEU A 32 0.99 0.14 -6.88
N SER A 33 -0.32 -0.12 -6.95
CA SER A 33 -1.33 0.94 -7.00
C SER A 33 -1.37 1.76 -5.73
N MET A 34 -1.25 1.12 -4.56
CA MET A 34 -1.20 1.81 -3.27
C MET A 34 0.02 2.75 -3.20
N VAL A 35 1.22 2.26 -3.53
CA VAL A 35 2.43 3.09 -3.51
C VAL A 35 2.35 4.20 -4.56
N ALA A 36 1.88 3.91 -5.77
CA ALA A 36 1.75 4.89 -6.84
C ALA A 36 0.77 6.02 -6.47
N LEU A 37 -0.39 5.68 -5.90
CA LEU A 37 -1.37 6.65 -5.47
C LEU A 37 -0.88 7.49 -4.28
N TYR A 38 -0.15 6.89 -3.34
CA TYR A 38 0.49 7.65 -2.26
C TYR A 38 1.50 8.66 -2.79
N LEU A 39 2.35 8.24 -3.73
CA LEU A 39 3.34 9.13 -4.34
C LEU A 39 2.68 10.26 -5.13
N ALA A 40 1.77 9.92 -6.04
CA ALA A 40 1.10 10.90 -6.91
C ALA A 40 0.18 11.85 -6.13
N GLY A 41 -0.46 11.35 -5.08
CA GLY A 41 -1.50 12.06 -4.36
C GLY A 41 -1.05 12.75 -3.08
N VAL A 42 0.16 12.47 -2.55
CA VAL A 42 0.67 13.15 -1.33
C VAL A 42 2.10 13.61 -1.52
N VAL A 43 3.03 12.69 -1.82
CA VAL A 43 4.46 13.00 -1.81
C VAL A 43 4.85 14.00 -2.90
N VAL A 44 4.41 13.77 -4.14
CA VAL A 44 4.76 14.63 -5.28
C VAL A 44 4.17 16.04 -5.13
N PRO A 45 2.87 16.21 -4.82
CA PRO A 45 2.29 17.53 -4.58
C PRO A 45 2.97 18.30 -3.44
N TYR A 46 3.30 17.61 -2.34
CA TYR A 46 4.01 18.19 -1.22
C TYR A 46 5.41 18.70 -1.63
N LEU A 47 6.19 17.86 -2.31
CA LEU A 47 7.54 18.23 -2.75
C LEU A 47 7.51 19.38 -3.78
N LEU A 48 6.56 19.36 -4.71
CA LEU A 48 6.41 20.45 -5.68
C LEU A 48 6.14 21.77 -4.98
N LYS A 49 5.15 21.81 -4.07
CA LYS A 49 4.70 23.07 -3.48
C LYS A 49 5.63 23.60 -2.39
N PHE A 50 6.13 22.74 -1.51
CA PHE A 50 6.92 23.18 -0.35
C PHE A 50 8.43 23.09 -0.56
N THR A 51 8.91 22.25 -1.50
CA THR A 51 10.36 22.12 -1.76
C THR A 51 10.79 22.85 -3.04
N LEU A 52 10.02 22.69 -4.14
CA LEU A 52 10.42 23.25 -5.44
C LEU A 52 9.91 24.68 -5.66
N GLU A 53 8.69 24.99 -5.23
CA GLU A 53 8.15 26.36 -5.28
C GLU A 53 8.60 27.22 -4.09
N GLY A 54 9.23 26.62 -3.07
CA GLY A 54 9.81 27.33 -1.92
C GLY A 54 8.77 27.97 -0.99
N ILE A 55 7.53 27.49 -1.01
CA ILE A 55 6.48 27.96 -0.10
C ILE A 55 6.74 27.37 1.28
N ASP A 56 6.79 28.22 2.31
CA ASP A 56 6.91 27.75 3.68
C ASP A 56 5.65 27.00 4.10
N HIS A 57 5.86 25.81 4.68
CA HIS A 57 4.78 24.94 5.13
C HIS A 57 3.90 25.61 6.20
N CYS A 58 4.56 26.36 7.09
CA CYS A 58 3.93 27.25 8.04
C CYS A 58 4.53 28.64 7.85
N SER A 59 3.70 29.55 7.34
CA SER A 59 4.07 30.95 7.20
C SER A 59 3.68 31.72 8.46
N SER A 60 4.52 32.68 8.85
CA SER A 60 4.22 33.60 9.95
C SER A 60 3.01 34.52 9.68
N THR A 61 2.62 34.68 8.41
CA THR A 61 1.54 35.58 8.00
C THR A 61 0.22 34.86 7.73
N THR A 62 0.25 33.62 7.24
CA THR A 62 -0.96 32.87 6.83
C THR A 62 -1.21 31.59 7.64
N GLY A 63 -0.32 31.23 8.57
CA GLY A 63 -0.41 29.96 9.31
C GLY A 63 0.08 28.76 8.49
N CYS A 64 -0.20 27.56 8.99
CA CYS A 64 0.12 26.30 8.30
C CYS A 64 -0.93 25.98 7.23
N GLN A 65 -0.47 25.62 6.03
CA GLN A 65 -1.37 25.31 4.91
C GLN A 65 -1.91 23.89 5.00
N ALA A 66 -3.23 23.76 4.96
CA ALA A 66 -3.88 22.45 4.94
C ALA A 66 -3.67 21.78 3.58
N PRO A 67 -3.82 20.45 3.49
CA PRO A 67 -3.77 19.74 2.20
C PRO A 67 -4.73 20.34 1.18
N GLY A 68 -5.93 20.73 1.60
CA GLY A 68 -6.93 21.36 0.72
C GLY A 68 -6.46 22.63 0.01
N ASP A 69 -5.50 23.36 0.58
CA ASP A 69 -4.93 24.57 -0.02
C ASP A 69 -3.87 24.24 -1.10
N VAL A 70 -3.31 23.03 -1.05
CA VAL A 70 -2.30 22.53 -1.99
C VAL A 70 -2.96 21.92 -3.22
N PHE A 71 -4.01 21.13 -3.01
CA PHE A 71 -4.78 20.52 -4.09
C PHE A 71 -5.87 21.50 -4.55
N SER A 72 -5.60 22.31 -5.57
CA SER A 72 -6.62 23.17 -6.19
C SER A 72 -7.14 22.55 -7.50
N GLY A 73 -8.42 22.80 -7.82
CA GLY A 73 -9.04 22.35 -9.08
C GLY A 73 -9.17 20.83 -9.21
N PRO A 74 -8.91 20.23 -10.39
CA PRO A 74 -9.16 18.79 -10.63
C PRO A 74 -8.29 17.86 -9.78
N MET A 75 -7.21 18.37 -9.19
CA MET A 75 -6.34 17.65 -8.26
C MET A 75 -7.03 17.30 -6.93
N LEU A 76 -8.12 17.99 -6.56
CA LEU A 76 -8.94 17.62 -5.39
C LEU A 76 -9.53 16.22 -5.48
N VAL A 77 -9.80 15.73 -6.70
CA VAL A 77 -10.31 14.37 -6.90
C VAL A 77 -9.29 13.31 -6.48
N LEU A 78 -7.99 13.62 -6.60
CA LEU A 78 -6.90 12.75 -6.16
C LEU A 78 -6.63 12.87 -4.66
N LEU A 79 -7.03 13.97 -4.02
CA LEU A 79 -6.83 14.18 -2.58
C LEU A 79 -7.54 13.10 -1.76
N VAL A 80 -8.84 12.86 -1.99
CA VAL A 80 -9.63 11.89 -1.22
C VAL A 80 -8.99 10.48 -1.19
N PRO A 81 -8.67 9.84 -2.33
CA PRO A 81 -8.01 8.53 -2.31
C PRO A 81 -6.60 8.59 -1.72
N ALA A 82 -5.87 9.70 -1.88
CA ALA A 82 -4.55 9.89 -1.30
C ALA A 82 -4.58 9.98 0.24
N MET A 83 -5.58 10.66 0.79
CA MET A 83 -5.82 10.74 2.24
C MET A 83 -6.11 9.36 2.82
N ILE A 84 -7.02 8.61 2.18
CA ILE A 84 -7.36 7.24 2.57
C ILE A 84 -6.10 6.35 2.57
N ILE A 85 -5.29 6.44 1.53
CA ILE A 85 -4.05 5.65 1.41
C ILE A 85 -2.99 6.11 2.41
N THR A 86 -2.93 7.39 2.75
CA THR A 86 -1.96 7.87 3.73
C THR A 86 -2.30 7.38 5.14
N ILE A 87 -3.59 7.32 5.48
CA ILE A 87 -4.07 6.86 6.78
C ILE A 87 -4.05 5.32 6.87
N LEU A 88 -4.65 4.64 5.89
CA LEU A 88 -4.84 3.19 5.92
C LEU A 88 -3.72 2.41 5.23
N GLY A 89 -2.96 3.06 4.34
CA GLY A 89 -1.92 2.42 3.54
C GLY A 89 -0.83 1.75 4.35
N PRO A 90 -0.31 2.32 5.45
CA PRO A 90 0.66 1.62 6.30
C PRO A 90 0.12 0.30 6.85
N MET A 91 -1.14 0.28 7.30
CA MET A 91 -1.78 -0.95 7.81
C MET A 91 -2.02 -1.96 6.68
N ALA A 92 -2.52 -1.48 5.54
CA ALA A 92 -2.73 -2.30 4.35
C ALA A 92 -1.41 -2.86 3.80
N ALA A 93 -0.32 -2.09 3.85
CA ALA A 93 1.02 -2.50 3.45
C ALA A 93 1.51 -3.71 4.26
N VAL A 94 1.32 -3.68 5.59
CA VAL A 94 1.67 -4.81 6.46
C VAL A 94 0.88 -6.07 6.06
N LEU A 95 -0.43 -5.94 5.85
CA LEU A 95 -1.28 -7.06 5.44
C LEU A 95 -0.87 -7.62 4.06
N LEU A 96 -0.62 -6.74 3.09
CA LEU A 96 -0.18 -7.12 1.74
C LEU A 96 1.19 -7.80 1.76
N LEU A 97 2.11 -7.34 2.61
CA LEU A 97 3.41 -7.98 2.82
C LEU A 97 3.27 -9.38 3.42
N LEU A 98 2.47 -9.54 4.48
CA LEU A 98 2.20 -10.84 5.10
C LEU A 98 1.55 -11.81 4.10
N MET A 99 0.58 -11.35 3.31
CA MET A 99 -0.05 -12.15 2.25
C MET A 99 0.94 -12.52 1.14
N SER A 100 1.84 -11.60 0.78
CA SER A 100 2.89 -11.83 -0.21
C SER A 100 3.89 -12.89 0.25
N PHE A 101 4.39 -12.78 1.50
CA PHE A 101 5.33 -13.74 2.06
C PHE A 101 4.70 -15.12 2.27
N THR A 102 3.47 -15.20 2.76
CA THR A 102 2.76 -16.48 2.91
C THR A 102 2.46 -17.14 1.56
N SER A 103 2.09 -16.36 0.55
CA SER A 103 1.92 -16.82 -0.82
C SER A 103 3.24 -17.36 -1.41
N LEU A 104 4.34 -16.62 -1.25
CA LEU A 104 5.69 -17.03 -1.65
C LEU A 104 6.12 -18.32 -0.95
N ALA A 105 6.02 -18.38 0.38
CA ALA A 105 6.48 -19.52 1.17
C ALA A 105 5.76 -20.81 0.78
N ARG A 106 4.44 -20.75 0.54
CA ARG A 106 3.65 -21.92 0.16
C ARG A 106 3.81 -22.35 -1.30
N ARG A 107 4.10 -21.40 -2.22
CA ARG A 107 3.90 -21.64 -3.67
C ARG A 107 5.12 -21.29 -4.53
N ARG A 108 6.29 -21.07 -3.92
CA ARG A 108 7.53 -20.69 -4.62
C ARG A 108 7.89 -21.60 -5.81
N ARG A 109 7.60 -22.89 -5.70
CA ARG A 109 7.94 -23.91 -6.71
C ARG A 109 6.99 -23.93 -7.91
N GLU A 110 5.75 -23.47 -7.74
CA GLU A 110 4.70 -23.48 -8.77
C GLU A 110 4.60 -22.14 -9.52
N MET A 111 5.25 -21.09 -9.01
CA MET A 111 5.21 -19.75 -9.62
C MET A 111 6.26 -19.59 -10.74
N SER A 112 5.86 -18.92 -11.83
CA SER A 112 6.79 -18.53 -12.88
C SER A 112 7.86 -17.57 -12.34
N ALA A 113 9.06 -17.61 -12.93
CA ALA A 113 10.18 -16.76 -12.52
C ALA A 113 9.85 -15.27 -12.60
N VAL A 114 9.07 -14.85 -13.61
CA VAL A 114 8.64 -13.46 -13.82
C VAL A 114 7.71 -13.01 -12.69
N LEU A 115 6.67 -13.79 -12.38
CA LEU A 115 5.72 -13.46 -11.32
C LEU A 115 6.39 -13.42 -9.95
N ARG A 116 7.35 -14.32 -9.72
CA ARG A 116 8.13 -14.32 -8.48
C ARG A 116 8.96 -13.04 -8.34
N ARG A 117 9.65 -12.61 -9.41
CA ARG A 117 10.43 -11.37 -9.42
C ARG A 117 9.55 -10.14 -9.21
N SER A 118 8.40 -10.06 -9.88
CA SER A 118 7.48 -8.92 -9.71
C SER A 118 6.93 -8.84 -8.30
N LEU A 119 6.63 -9.98 -7.67
CA LEU A 119 6.12 -10.03 -6.30
C LEU A 119 7.19 -9.68 -5.26
N PHE A 120 8.45 -10.08 -5.47
CA PHE A 120 9.56 -9.57 -4.66
C PHE A 120 9.79 -8.08 -4.85
N GLY A 121 9.73 -7.58 -6.08
CA GLY A 121 9.86 -6.15 -6.37
C GLY A 121 8.77 -5.32 -5.71
N ALA A 122 7.51 -5.74 -5.87
CA ALA A 122 6.36 -5.07 -5.27
C ALA A 122 6.39 -5.13 -3.73
N ALA A 123 6.77 -6.29 -3.15
CA ALA A 123 6.95 -6.40 -1.71
C ALA A 123 8.11 -5.52 -1.20
N GLY A 124 9.23 -5.47 -1.90
CA GLY A 124 10.36 -4.59 -1.56
C GLY A 124 9.96 -3.11 -1.61
N LEU A 125 9.21 -2.70 -2.64
CA LEU A 125 8.69 -1.33 -2.76
C LEU A 125 7.71 -1.00 -1.63
N THR A 126 6.83 -1.94 -1.29
CA THR A 126 5.87 -1.81 -0.18
C THR A 126 6.58 -1.71 1.17
N LEU A 127 7.66 -2.47 1.36
CA LEU A 127 8.49 -2.38 2.56
C LEU A 127 9.20 -1.03 2.64
N ALA A 128 9.75 -0.52 1.53
CA ALA A 128 10.36 0.80 1.49
C ALA A 128 9.34 1.91 1.82
N PHE A 129 8.12 1.81 1.28
CA PHE A 129 7.00 2.68 1.64
C PHE A 129 6.70 2.61 3.15
N LEU A 130 6.61 1.41 3.73
CA LEU A 130 6.37 1.23 5.15
C LEU A 130 7.47 1.89 6.00
N VAL A 131 8.74 1.63 5.66
CA VAL A 131 9.88 2.25 6.36
C VAL A 131 9.83 3.77 6.23
N PHE A 132 9.54 4.29 5.04
CA PHE A 132 9.38 5.73 4.83
C PHE A 132 8.29 6.33 5.73
N THR A 133 7.13 5.68 5.85
CA THR A 133 6.04 6.18 6.73
C THR A 133 6.42 6.20 8.21
N LEU A 134 7.39 5.38 8.63
CA LEU A 134 7.90 5.35 10.00
C LEU A 134 8.99 6.40 10.26
N LEU A 135 9.68 6.86 9.22
CA LEU A 135 10.76 7.86 9.29
C LEU A 135 10.20 9.28 9.52
N PRO A 136 11.02 10.21 10.05
CA PRO A 136 10.61 11.60 10.29
C PRO A 136 9.90 12.29 9.10
N PRO A 137 10.40 12.24 7.85
CA PRO A 137 9.70 12.85 6.71
C PRO A 137 8.32 12.23 6.44
N GLY A 138 8.17 10.91 6.58
CA GLY A 138 6.87 10.25 6.41
C GLY A 138 5.87 10.64 7.51
N ARG A 139 6.35 10.83 8.75
CA ARG A 139 5.52 11.32 9.85
C ARG A 139 5.09 12.77 9.67
N LEU A 140 5.96 13.62 9.12
CA LEU A 140 5.62 15.00 8.77
C LEU A 140 4.51 15.03 7.72
N LEU A 141 4.62 14.20 6.68
CA LEU A 141 3.57 14.08 5.66
C LEU A 141 2.25 13.55 6.24
N LEU A 142 2.31 12.57 7.13
CA LEU A 142 1.12 12.05 7.81
C LEU A 142 0.49 13.11 8.73
N GLY A 143 1.31 13.86 9.46
CA GLY A 143 0.85 14.98 10.30
C GLY A 143 0.16 16.05 9.46
N TRP A 144 0.81 16.50 8.39
CA TRP A 144 0.24 17.45 7.45
C TRP A 144 -1.08 16.98 6.84
N VAL A 145 -1.22 15.68 6.56
CA VAL A 145 -2.45 15.09 6.04
C VAL A 145 -3.56 15.02 7.10
N LEU A 146 -3.22 14.91 8.38
CA LEU A 146 -4.19 14.82 9.47
C LEU A 146 -4.62 16.18 10.03
N ASP A 147 -3.78 17.20 9.86
CA ASP A 147 -4.06 18.61 10.17
C ASP A 147 -5.03 19.25 9.15
#